data_AF-A0AAJ0ELT5-F1
#
_entry.id   AF-A0AAJ0ELT5-F1
#
_cell.length_a   1.000
_cell.length_b   1.000
_cell.length_c   1.000
_cell.angle_alpha   90.00
_cell.angle_beta   90.00
_cell.angle_gamma   90.00
#
_symmetry.space_group_name_H-M   'P 1'
#
loop_
_entity.id
_entity.type
_entity.pdbx_description
1 polymer ?
#
loop_
_entity_poly.entity_id
_entity_poly.type
_entity_poly.pdbx_seq_one_letter_code
_entity_poly.pdbx_strand_id
1 'polypeptide(L)'
;MRRFFRKNRHKDRDKAEARPREAPQAESSTTPTAVPQPTASTSKQTMVSTAAVASNSSSGYPTGINLLHDPAEERAVVDIVFVHGLKGHREKTWTAEKSSQPWPKALLPSEIPNARVLAYGYDADVAKEISETELKALHDLSYLSAI
;
A
#
# COMPACT_ATOMS: atom_id res chain seq x y z
N MET A 1 0.28 35.79 3.40
CA MET A 1 1.12 35.72 2.17
C MET A 1 2.29 34.76 2.40
N ARG A 2 2.19 33.49 1.97
CA ARG A 2 3.35 32.57 2.00
C ARG A 2 3.67 32.20 0.56
N ARG A 3 4.83 32.65 0.09
CA ARG A 3 5.28 32.54 -1.29
C ARG A 3 5.74 31.11 -1.58
N PHE A 4 5.27 30.60 -2.70
CA PHE A 4 5.68 29.37 -3.36
C PHE A 4 7.19 29.39 -3.66
N PHE A 5 7.88 28.29 -3.39
CA PHE A 5 9.16 27.97 -4.05
C PHE A 5 8.92 26.85 -5.06
N ARG A 6 8.67 27.26 -6.32
CA ARG A 6 8.67 26.38 -7.50
C ARG A 6 10.12 26.27 -7.98
N LYS A 7 10.76 25.12 -7.75
CA LYS A 7 12.11 24.85 -8.29
C LYS A 7 11.97 24.46 -9.77
N ASN A 8 12.40 25.33 -10.67
CA ASN A 8 12.42 25.10 -12.12
C ASN A 8 13.47 24.04 -12.48
N ARG A 9 13.03 22.91 -13.04
CA ARG A 9 13.86 21.74 -13.44
C ARG A 9 14.38 21.83 -14.89
N HIS A 10 14.38 23.00 -15.53
CA HIS A 10 14.48 23.09 -16.99
C HIS A 10 15.82 23.58 -17.56
N LYS A 11 16.93 23.59 -16.79
CA LYS A 11 18.18 24.21 -17.28
C LYS A 11 19.49 23.46 -17.02
N ASP A 12 19.46 22.15 -16.82
CA ASP A 12 20.70 21.36 -16.81
C ASP A 12 20.41 20.00 -17.46
N ARG A 13 20.55 19.88 -18.79
CA ARG A 13 20.90 18.62 -19.50
C ARG A 13 21.09 18.71 -21.02
N ASP A 14 21.22 19.90 -21.60
CA ASP A 14 21.63 20.05 -23.00
C ASP A 14 23.16 20.25 -23.12
N LYS A 15 23.97 19.16 -23.09
CA LYS A 15 25.29 19.11 -23.75
C LYS A 15 25.92 17.69 -23.76
N ALA A 16 25.77 16.98 -24.88
CA ALA A 16 26.72 16.00 -25.48
C ALA A 16 25.99 15.35 -26.66
N GLU A 17 26.09 15.92 -27.87
CA GLU A 17 27.10 15.64 -28.92
C GLU A 17 26.77 14.37 -29.75
N ALA A 18 26.85 14.53 -31.08
CA ALA A 18 26.15 13.72 -32.08
C ALA A 18 27.10 12.91 -33.00
N ARG A 19 26.48 11.94 -33.72
CA ARG A 19 26.83 11.25 -35.00
C ARG A 19 27.38 9.80 -34.92
N PRO A 20 27.25 8.99 -36.00
CA PRO A 20 26.17 8.83 -37.00
C PRO A 20 25.77 7.34 -37.28
N ARG A 21 24.77 7.17 -38.16
CA ARG A 21 24.05 5.94 -38.59
C ARG A 21 24.90 4.92 -39.38
N GLU A 22 24.56 3.63 -39.24
CA GLU A 22 24.56 2.67 -40.36
C GLU A 22 23.65 1.45 -40.11
N ALA A 23 22.81 1.13 -41.09
CA ALA A 23 22.11 -0.14 -41.33
C ALA A 23 22.17 -0.32 -42.86
N PRO A 24 22.27 -1.55 -43.43
CA PRO A 24 21.04 -2.26 -43.80
C PRO A 24 21.11 -3.82 -43.98
N GLN A 25 19.92 -4.44 -43.93
CA GLN A 25 19.38 -5.53 -44.80
C GLN A 25 19.75 -7.03 -44.67
N ALA A 26 18.70 -7.80 -44.28
CA ALA A 26 18.01 -8.96 -44.87
C ALA A 26 18.70 -10.18 -45.55
N GLU A 27 17.96 -11.32 -45.45
CA GLU A 27 17.95 -12.61 -46.20
C GLU A 27 18.56 -13.83 -45.45
N SER A 28 18.06 -15.07 -45.45
CA SER A 28 16.75 -15.72 -45.68
C SER A 28 16.81 -17.19 -45.16
N SER A 29 15.64 -17.81 -44.92
CA SER A 29 15.33 -19.26 -45.05
C SER A 29 15.93 -20.32 -44.09
N THR A 30 15.08 -20.98 -43.27
CA THR A 30 14.46 -22.31 -43.53
C THR A 30 13.77 -22.89 -42.27
N THR A 31 12.45 -23.09 -42.32
CA THR A 31 11.68 -24.17 -41.64
C THR A 31 11.44 -25.27 -42.68
N PRO A 32 11.08 -26.55 -42.35
CA PRO A 32 10.19 -26.98 -41.26
C PRO A 32 10.62 -28.29 -40.53
N THR A 33 9.92 -28.69 -39.46
CA THR A 33 9.32 -30.04 -39.30
C THR A 33 8.63 -30.21 -37.94
N ALA A 34 7.32 -30.42 -38.04
CA ALA A 34 6.38 -31.25 -37.28
C ALA A 34 6.54 -31.56 -35.77
N VAL A 35 5.43 -31.26 -35.09
CA VAL A 35 4.97 -31.64 -33.75
C VAL A 35 4.64 -33.17 -33.69
N PRO A 36 4.73 -33.83 -32.53
CA PRO A 36 3.49 -34.13 -31.81
C PRO A 36 3.55 -33.81 -30.31
N GLN A 37 2.41 -33.28 -29.86
CA GLN A 37 1.96 -33.02 -28.51
C GLN A 37 1.70 -34.33 -27.74
N PRO A 38 1.91 -34.36 -26.41
CA PRO A 38 1.03 -35.13 -25.53
C PRO A 38 0.32 -34.22 -24.52
N THR A 39 -1.01 -34.23 -24.67
CA THR A 39 -2.02 -34.39 -23.61
C THR A 39 -1.98 -33.48 -22.38
N ALA A 40 -3.07 -32.72 -22.28
CA ALA A 40 -3.57 -32.04 -21.08
C ALA A 40 -3.38 -32.85 -19.79
N SER A 41 -2.90 -32.17 -18.75
CA SER A 41 -3.06 -32.60 -17.36
C SER A 41 -3.74 -31.48 -16.59
N THR A 42 -5.03 -31.66 -16.40
CA THR A 42 -5.88 -30.96 -15.46
C THR A 42 -5.34 -31.19 -14.05
N SER A 43 -4.69 -30.17 -13.47
CA SER A 43 -4.50 -30.10 -12.01
C SER A 43 -5.60 -29.22 -11.42
N LYS A 44 -6.66 -29.89 -10.95
CA LYS A 44 -7.55 -29.37 -9.92
C LYS A 44 -6.73 -29.16 -8.63
N GLN A 45 -7.29 -28.35 -7.73
CA GLN A 45 -6.85 -28.08 -6.35
C GLN A 45 -5.72 -27.04 -6.24
N THR A 46 -5.83 -25.97 -5.46
CA THR A 46 -6.53 -25.85 -4.17
C THR A 46 -6.94 -24.40 -3.97
N MET A 47 -8.21 -24.16 -3.67
CA MET A 47 -8.63 -22.90 -3.06
C MET A 47 -7.98 -22.83 -1.69
N VAL A 48 -6.91 -22.04 -1.57
CA VAL A 48 -6.48 -21.59 -0.25
C VAL A 48 -7.49 -20.53 0.15
N SER A 49 -8.61 -20.99 0.73
CA SER A 49 -9.37 -20.18 1.66
C SER A 49 -8.40 -19.88 2.80
N THR A 50 -7.66 -18.78 2.70
CA THR A 50 -7.14 -18.11 3.88
C THR A 50 -8.37 -17.72 4.67
N ALA A 51 -8.75 -18.59 5.61
CA ALA A 51 -9.74 -18.30 6.62
C ALA A 51 -9.36 -16.92 7.17
N ALA A 52 -10.26 -15.96 6.98
CA ALA A 52 -10.14 -14.67 7.60
C ALA A 52 -9.91 -14.94 9.08
N VAL A 53 -8.70 -14.62 9.56
CA VAL A 53 -8.45 -14.48 10.97
C VAL A 53 -9.31 -13.29 11.36
N ALA A 54 -10.54 -13.59 11.79
CA ALA A 54 -11.46 -12.61 12.32
C ALA A 54 -10.79 -12.06 13.58
N SER A 55 -10.05 -10.97 13.40
CA SER A 55 -9.51 -10.17 14.47
C SER A 55 -10.71 -9.64 15.24
N ASN A 56 -10.98 -10.28 16.37
CA ASN A 56 -12.00 -9.87 17.33
C ASN A 56 -11.49 -8.59 18.03
N SER A 57 -11.35 -7.49 17.28
CA SER A 57 -10.94 -6.21 17.83
C SER A 57 -12.18 -5.50 18.36
N SER A 58 -12.28 -5.39 19.68
CA SER A 58 -13.30 -4.62 20.41
C SER A 58 -13.29 -3.12 20.11
N SER A 59 -12.28 -2.64 19.39
CA SER A 59 -12.17 -1.29 18.84
C SER A 59 -12.95 -1.21 17.52
N GLY A 60 -13.83 -0.22 17.35
CA GLY A 60 -14.63 0.00 16.13
C GLY A 60 -13.81 0.39 14.88
N TYR A 61 -12.50 0.16 14.88
CA TYR A 61 -11.57 0.47 13.79
C TYR A 61 -11.12 -0.83 13.11
N PRO A 62 -11.08 -0.85 11.76
CA PRO A 62 -10.57 -2.01 11.06
C PRO A 62 -9.06 -2.12 11.27
N THR A 63 -8.65 -3.21 11.91
CA THR A 63 -7.25 -3.55 12.19
C THR A 63 -6.68 -4.49 11.13
N GLY A 64 -5.35 -4.57 11.05
CA GLY A 64 -4.64 -5.44 10.12
C GLY A 64 -4.48 -4.87 8.71
N ILE A 65 -3.94 -5.69 7.82
CA ILE A 65 -3.61 -5.34 6.43
C ILE A 65 -4.86 -5.32 5.56
N ASN A 66 -4.99 -4.30 4.71
CA ASN A 66 -5.91 -4.21 3.59
C ASN A 66 -5.12 -4.01 2.28
N LEU A 67 -5.43 -4.82 1.27
CA LEU A 67 -4.88 -4.69 -0.07
C LEU A 67 -5.64 -3.62 -0.86
N LEU A 68 -4.97 -2.51 -1.16
CA LEU A 68 -5.54 -1.42 -1.96
C LEU A 68 -5.35 -1.65 -3.46
N HIS A 69 -4.17 -2.15 -3.86
CA HIS A 69 -3.82 -2.47 -5.24
C HIS A 69 -2.80 -3.60 -5.29
N ASP A 70 -2.99 -4.51 -6.24
CA ASP A 70 -2.08 -5.62 -6.55
C ASP A 70 -1.73 -5.56 -8.05
N PRO A 71 -0.44 -5.57 -8.43
CA PRO A 71 -0.05 -5.59 -9.83
C PRO A 71 -0.46 -6.91 -10.50
N ALA A 72 -1.08 -6.83 -11.67
CA ALA A 72 -1.76 -7.97 -12.31
C ALA A 72 -0.83 -8.97 -13.03
N GLU A 73 0.31 -8.49 -13.55
CA GLU A 73 1.11 -9.24 -14.55
C GLU A 73 2.49 -9.67 -14.01
N GLU A 74 2.99 -9.02 -12.96
CA GLU A 74 4.32 -9.30 -12.39
C GLU A 74 4.26 -9.34 -10.87
N ARG A 75 5.12 -10.16 -10.25
CA ARG A 75 5.34 -10.11 -8.80
C ARG A 75 5.74 -8.69 -8.43
N ALA A 76 5.04 -8.11 -7.46
CA ALA A 76 5.34 -6.77 -6.98
C ALA A 76 6.84 -6.60 -6.68
N VAL A 77 7.44 -5.56 -7.27
CA VAL A 77 8.87 -5.24 -7.07
C VAL A 77 9.08 -4.48 -5.76
N VAL A 78 8.02 -3.88 -5.23
CA VAL A 78 7.99 -3.15 -3.97
C VAL A 78 6.62 -3.24 -3.32
N ASP A 79 6.63 -3.29 -1.99
CA ASP A 79 5.44 -3.18 -1.16
C ASP A 79 5.41 -1.80 -0.50
N ILE A 80 4.32 -1.06 -0.69
CA ILE A 80 4.11 0.26 -0.06
C ILE A 80 2.97 0.13 0.95
N VAL A 81 3.29 0.30 2.23
CA VAL A 81 2.34 0.16 3.35
C VAL A 81 2.01 1.52 3.95
N PHE A 82 0.73 1.88 3.92
CA PHE A 82 0.20 3.11 4.52
C PHE A 82 -0.34 2.84 5.92
N VAL A 83 0.25 3.48 6.94
CA VAL A 83 -0.14 3.35 8.35
C VAL A 83 -0.84 4.62 8.81
N HIS A 84 -2.06 4.51 9.34
CA HIS A 84 -2.81 5.69 9.79
C HIS A 84 -2.27 6.30 11.09
N GLY A 85 -2.65 7.54 11.39
CA GLY A 85 -2.31 8.22 12.64
C GLY A 85 -3.30 7.92 13.78
N LEU A 86 -3.10 8.61 14.90
CA LEU A 86 -4.02 8.62 16.05
C LEU A 86 -5.45 8.95 15.62
N LYS A 87 -6.43 8.24 16.18
CA LYS A 87 -7.86 8.32 15.80
C LYS A 87 -8.12 8.14 14.30
N GLY A 88 -7.17 7.55 13.59
CA GLY A 88 -7.22 7.34 12.14
C GLY A 88 -7.91 6.03 11.77
N HIS A 89 -8.24 5.90 10.49
CA HIS A 89 -8.82 4.68 9.92
C HIS A 89 -8.02 4.32 8.67
N ARG A 90 -7.63 3.05 8.54
CA ARG A 90 -6.61 2.62 7.56
C ARG A 90 -6.89 3.04 6.11
N GLU A 91 -8.15 3.15 5.69
CA GLU A 91 -8.55 3.70 4.38
C GLU A 91 -8.97 5.18 4.45
N LYS A 92 -9.85 5.57 5.39
CA LYS A 92 -10.44 6.91 5.39
C LYS A 92 -9.42 8.02 5.60
N THR A 93 -8.34 7.75 6.34
CA THR A 93 -7.23 8.71 6.52
C THR A 93 -6.63 9.16 5.19
N TRP A 94 -6.72 8.34 4.14
CA TRP A 94 -6.16 8.62 2.82
C TRP A 94 -7.23 8.96 1.77
N THR A 95 -8.50 9.09 2.17
CA THR A 95 -9.62 9.39 1.28
C THR A 95 -10.09 10.81 1.52
N ALA A 96 -10.04 11.64 0.47
CA ALA A 96 -10.63 12.98 0.53
C ALA A 96 -12.17 12.90 0.63
N GLU A 97 -12.80 13.89 1.25
CA GLU A 97 -14.25 13.92 1.56
C GLU A 97 -15.17 13.65 0.36
N LYS A 98 -14.75 14.06 -0.84
CA LYS A 98 -15.51 13.88 -2.10
C LYS A 98 -14.98 12.75 -2.99
N SER A 99 -14.06 11.94 -2.49
CA SER A 99 -13.48 10.81 -3.22
C SER A 99 -14.12 9.50 -2.80
N SER A 100 -14.36 8.61 -3.76
CA SER A 100 -14.81 7.24 -3.49
C SER A 100 -13.67 6.29 -3.11
N GLN A 101 -12.42 6.68 -3.38
CA GLN A 101 -11.23 5.86 -3.15
C GLN A 101 -10.10 6.64 -2.49
N PRO A 102 -9.22 5.96 -1.72
CA PRO A 102 -8.05 6.59 -1.13
C PRO A 102 -7.05 6.96 -2.23
N TRP A 103 -6.38 8.11 -2.11
CA TRP A 103 -5.46 8.58 -3.14
C TRP A 103 -4.29 7.63 -3.44
N PRO A 104 -3.75 6.82 -2.50
CA PRO A 104 -2.72 5.84 -2.82
C PRO A 104 -3.21 4.80 -3.83
N LYS A 105 -4.48 4.39 -3.73
CA LYS A 105 -5.10 3.46 -4.68
C LYS A 105 -5.34 4.12 -6.04
N ALA A 106 -5.73 5.39 -6.03
CA ALA A 106 -6.10 6.11 -7.24
C ALA A 106 -4.90 6.58 -8.07
N LEU A 107 -3.76 6.90 -7.43
CA LEU A 107 -2.63 7.57 -8.08
C LEU A 107 -1.36 6.71 -8.19
N LEU A 108 -1.09 5.82 -7.24
CA LEU A 108 0.15 5.05 -7.29
C LEU A 108 0.22 4.04 -8.45
N PRO A 109 -0.87 3.36 -8.87
CA PRO A 109 -0.79 2.42 -9.98
C PRO A 109 -0.31 3.05 -11.30
N SER A 110 -0.52 4.36 -11.52
CA SER A 110 0.00 5.05 -12.71
C SER A 110 1.45 5.50 -12.59
N GLU A 111 1.92 5.79 -11.37
CA GLU A 111 3.29 6.28 -11.12
C GLU A 111 4.29 5.13 -10.90
N ILE A 112 3.82 4.05 -10.26
CA ILE A 112 4.62 2.86 -9.93
C ILE A 112 3.79 1.61 -10.24
N PRO A 113 3.69 1.22 -11.52
CA PRO A 113 2.77 0.15 -11.96
C PRO A 113 3.00 -1.22 -11.31
N ASN A 114 4.25 -1.51 -10.91
CA ASN A 114 4.63 -2.80 -10.34
C ASN A 114 4.70 -2.78 -8.80
N ALA A 115 4.09 -1.77 -8.15
CA ALA A 115 4.01 -1.68 -6.69
C ALA A 115 2.72 -2.31 -6.17
N ARG A 116 2.83 -3.12 -5.12
CA ARG A 116 1.67 -3.51 -4.31
C ARG A 116 1.41 -2.45 -3.26
N VAL A 117 0.15 -2.01 -3.16
CA VAL A 117 -0.25 -0.93 -2.24
C VAL A 117 -1.12 -1.52 -1.15
N LEU A 118 -0.71 -1.32 0.09
CA LEU A 118 -1.35 -1.85 1.29
C LEU A 118 -1.71 -0.72 2.25
N ALA A 119 -2.78 -0.87 3.01
CA ALA A 119 -3.11 -0.04 4.15
C ALA A 119 -3.11 -0.90 5.42
N TYR A 120 -2.49 -0.44 6.49
CA TYR A 120 -2.44 -1.15 7.76
C TYR A 120 -3.18 -0.37 8.85
N GLY A 121 -4.07 -1.07 9.54
CA GLY A 121 -4.80 -0.55 10.69
C GLY A 121 -4.27 -1.09 12.02
N TYR A 122 -4.18 -0.23 13.02
CA TYR A 122 -3.95 -0.60 14.42
C TYR A 122 -4.93 0.12 15.34
N ASP A 123 -5.02 -0.32 16.59
CA ASP A 123 -5.79 0.41 17.60
C ASP A 123 -5.09 1.74 17.91
N ALA A 124 -5.61 2.81 17.31
CA ALA A 124 -5.06 4.16 17.41
C ALA A 124 -5.91 5.06 18.30
N ASP A 125 -6.82 4.48 19.08
CA ASP A 125 -7.53 5.23 20.11
C ASP A 125 -6.54 5.66 21.19
N VAL A 126 -6.54 6.95 21.49
CA VAL A 126 -5.81 7.48 22.64
C VAL A 126 -6.65 7.13 23.86
N ALA A 127 -6.05 6.41 24.82
CA ALA A 127 -6.71 5.90 26.01
C ALA A 127 -7.66 6.92 26.66
N LYS A 128 -8.78 6.40 27.19
CA LYS A 128 -9.83 7.20 27.83
C LYS A 128 -9.28 8.01 28.99
N GLU A 129 -9.81 9.22 29.10
CA GLU A 129 -9.70 10.15 30.22
C GLU A 129 -9.84 9.39 31.56
N ILE A 130 -8.84 9.52 32.44
CA ILE A 130 -8.89 8.95 33.79
C ILE A 130 -10.08 9.62 34.49
N SER A 131 -11.08 8.84 34.89
CA SER A 131 -12.28 9.40 35.49
C SER A 131 -11.98 10.02 36.86
N GLU A 132 -12.71 11.07 37.25
CA GLU A 132 -12.57 11.70 38.57
C GLU A 132 -12.75 10.71 39.73
N THR A 133 -13.54 9.66 39.53
CA THR A 133 -13.73 8.57 40.51
C THR A 133 -12.43 7.83 40.81
N GLU A 134 -11.60 7.64 39.78
CA GLU A 134 -10.32 6.95 39.87
C GLU A 134 -9.25 7.86 40.52
N LEU A 135 -9.32 9.16 40.26
CA LEU A 135 -8.51 10.17 40.97
C LEU A 135 -8.90 10.27 42.46
N LYS A 136 -10.20 10.20 42.80
CA LYS A 136 -10.68 10.18 44.19
C LYS A 136 -10.26 8.90 44.91
N ALA A 137 -10.31 7.75 44.25
CA ALA A 137 -9.86 6.49 44.83
C ALA A 137 -8.35 6.51 45.17
N LEU A 138 -7.52 7.08 44.30
CA LEU A 138 -6.09 7.26 44.58
C LEU A 138 -5.83 8.29 45.68
N HIS A 139 -6.65 9.35 45.75
CA HIS A 139 -6.55 10.35 46.82
C HIS A 139 -6.90 9.74 48.19
N ASP A 140 -7.97 8.95 48.28
CA ASP A 140 -8.38 8.30 49.54
C ASP A 140 -7.38 7.23 49.99
N LEU A 141 -6.76 6.49 49.07
CA LEU A 141 -5.69 5.54 49.40
C LEU A 141 -4.40 6.22 49.88
N SER A 142 -4.08 7.41 49.34
CA SER A 142 -2.96 8.21 49.86
C SER A 142 -3.20 8.63 51.31
N TYR A 143 -4.45 8.93 51.66
CA TYR A 143 -4.84 9.38 53.00
C TYR A 143 -4.82 8.25 54.05
N LEU A 144 -5.10 7.00 53.65
CA LEU A 144 -5.09 5.83 54.54
C LEU A 144 -3.68 5.28 54.83
N SER A 145 -2.66 5.70 54.09
CA SER A 145 -1.26 5.32 54.34
C SER A 145 -0.52 6.24 55.32
N ALA A 146 -1.18 7.32 55.78
CA ALA A 146 -0.59 8.37 56.60
C ALA A 146 -1.00 8.32 58.09
N ILE A 147 -1.54 7.19 58.56
CA ILE A 147 -1.90 6.92 59.97
C ILE A 147 -1.24 5.61 60.40
#